data_AF-A0A1Q9N8G7-F1
#
_entry.id   AF-A0A1Q9N8G7-F1
#
_cell.length_a   1.000
_cell.length_b   1.000
_cell.length_c   1.000
_cell.angle_alpha   90.00
_cell.angle_beta   90.00
_cell.angle_gamma   90.00
#
_symmetry.space_group_name_H-M   'P 1'
#
loop_
_entity.id
_entity.type
_entity.pdbx_description
1 polymer ?
#
loop_
_entity_poly.entity_id
_entity_poly.type
_entity_poly.pdbx_seq_one_letter_code
_entity_poly.pdbx_strand_id
1 'polypeptide(L)' 'MDLVTQVFLMFLGKEAIVNVLMILEKHIERIWEKFLRYSTIQNPLSFIDCSTLTLLEEKKIDHPQSFDEEFDVLVSKVS' A
#
# COMPACT_ATOMS: atom_id res chain seq x y z
N MET A 1 19.62 13.02 -5.38
CA MET A 1 18.59 13.15 -4.35
C MET A 1 17.42 12.30 -4.80
N ASP A 2 17.09 11.25 -4.07
CA ASP A 2 16.03 10.31 -4.45
C ASP A 2 14.63 10.94 -4.31
N LEU A 3 13.63 10.30 -4.92
CA LEU A 3 12.25 10.80 -4.97
C LEU A 3 11.64 10.93 -3.57
N VAL A 4 11.97 10.03 -2.64
CA VAL A 4 11.45 10.07 -1.26
C VAL A 4 11.98 11.32 -0.55
N THR A 5 13.28 11.58 -0.69
CA THR A 5 13.89 12.80 -0.16
C THR A 5 13.26 14.07 -0.77
N GLN A 6 12.97 14.08 -2.08
CA GLN A 6 12.31 15.23 -2.72
C GLN A 6 10.90 15.47 -2.19
N VAL A 7 10.09 14.41 -2.03
CA VAL A 7 8.74 14.50 -1.46
C VAL A 7 8.79 15.00 -0.01
N PHE A 8 9.70 14.47 0.81
CA PHE A 8 9.88 14.95 2.18
C PHE A 8 10.23 16.44 2.24
N LEU A 9 11.12 16.91 1.35
CA LEU A 9 11.53 18.31 1.32
C LEU A 9 10.43 19.26 0.86
N MET A 10 9.49 18.83 0.00
CA MET A 10 8.34 19.66 -0.41
C MET A 10 7.43 20.08 0.77
N PHE A 11 7.46 19.32 1.86
CA PHE A 11 6.62 19.55 3.04
C PHE A 11 7.43 19.97 4.29
N LEU A 12 8.74 20.21 4.15
CA LEU A 12 9.59 20.64 5.26
C LEU A 12 9.12 22.00 5.82
N GLY A 13 8.79 22.05 7.12
CA GLY A 13 8.31 23.27 7.79
C GLY A 13 6.83 23.61 7.55
N LYS A 14 6.07 22.73 6.88
CA LYS A 14 4.61 22.81 6.78
C LYS A 14 3.97 21.74 7.66
N GLU A 15 2.73 21.98 8.09
CA GLU A 15 1.94 20.93 8.72
C GLU A 15 1.76 19.78 7.71
N ALA A 16 2.02 18.55 8.14
CA ALA A 16 2.01 17.41 7.25
C ALA A 16 0.58 17.13 6.76
N ILE A 17 0.30 17.44 5.50
CA ILE A 17 -0.99 17.12 4.86
C ILE A 17 -1.07 15.66 4.40
N VAL A 18 0.06 14.94 4.42
CA VAL A 18 0.18 13.53 4.03
C VAL A 18 1.14 12.81 4.97
N ASN A 19 0.81 11.56 5.31
CA ASN A 19 1.70 10.65 6.01
C ASN A 19 2.18 9.57 5.05
N VAL A 20 3.50 9.50 4.82
CA VAL A 20 4.10 8.46 3.98
C VAL A 20 4.36 7.23 4.84
N LEU A 21 3.70 6.13 4.51
CA LEU A 21 3.92 4.83 5.15
C LEU A 21 5.06 4.09 4.44
N MET A 22 6.09 3.71 5.20
CA MET A 22 7.22 2.97 4.63
C MET A 22 7.05 1.46 4.76
N ILE A 23 7.35 0.75 3.68
CA ILE A 23 7.57 -0.68 3.71
C ILE A 23 8.95 -0.96 4.32
N LEU A 24 8.97 -1.73 5.39
CA LEU A 24 10.19 -2.21 6.05
C LEU A 24 10.40 -3.68 5.71
N GLU A 25 11.62 -4.18 5.92
CA GLU A 25 11.98 -5.58 5.69
C GLU A 25 11.03 -6.57 6.39
N LYS A 26 10.59 -6.23 7.62
CA LYS A 26 9.61 -7.02 8.39
C LYS A 26 8.27 -7.24 7.68
N HIS A 27 7.92 -6.44 6.67
CA HIS A 27 6.68 -6.59 5.91
C HIS A 27 6.84 -7.52 4.71
N ILE A 28 8.06 -7.72 4.20
CA ILE A 28 8.30 -8.35 2.89
C ILE A 28 7.73 -9.77 2.83
N GLU A 29 7.93 -10.57 3.87
CA GLU A 29 7.41 -11.95 3.94
C GLU A 29 5.88 -11.98 3.82
N ARG A 30 5.18 -11.17 4.62
CA ARG A 30 3.71 -11.08 4.58
C ARG A 30 3.18 -10.58 3.23
N ILE A 31 3.88 -9.63 2.60
CA ILE A 31 3.52 -9.12 1.27
C ILE A 31 3.68 -10.23 0.23
N TRP A 32 4.78 -10.98 0.31
CA TRP A 32 5.05 -12.09 -0.61
C TRP A 32 4.01 -13.21 -0.48
N GLU A 33 3.64 -13.57 0.75
CA GLU A 33 2.56 -14.54 1.00
C GLU A 33 1.23 -14.10 0.38
N LYS A 34 0.84 -12.82 0.56
CA LYS A 34 -0.36 -12.26 -0.08
C LYS A 34 -0.26 -12.29 -1.60
N PHE A 35 0.88 -11.89 -2.15
CA PHE A 35 1.12 -11.89 -3.57
C PHE A 35 0.96 -13.30 -4.16
N LEU A 36 1.57 -14.32 -3.54
CA LEU A 36 1.38 -15.71 -3.96
C LEU A 36 -0.08 -16.15 -3.86
N ARG A 37 -0.77 -15.81 -2.77
CA ARG A 37 -2.19 -16.14 -2.57
C ARG A 37 -3.08 -15.53 -3.66
N TYR A 38 -2.83 -14.28 -4.04
CA TYR A 38 -3.64 -13.56 -5.02
C TYR A 38 -3.10 -13.66 -6.45
N SER A 39 -1.97 -14.32 -6.68
CA SER A 39 -1.42 -14.55 -8.02
C SER A 39 -2.29 -15.50 -8.87
N THR A 40 -3.17 -16.27 -8.24
CA THR A 40 -3.94 -17.36 -8.86
C THR A 40 -5.42 -17.03 -9.11
N ILE A 41 -5.88 -15.84 -8.72
CA ILE A 41 -7.29 -15.45 -8.88
C ILE A 41 -7.56 -14.82 -10.26
N GLN A 42 -8.83 -14.70 -10.62
CA GLN A 42 -9.25 -13.89 -11.76
C GLN A 42 -8.92 -12.42 -11.44
N ASN A 43 -8.04 -11.81 -12.26
CA ASN A 43 -7.36 -10.53 -12.03
C ASN A 43 -6.37 -10.59 -10.85
N PRO A 44 -5.14 -11.09 -11.09
CA PRO A 44 -4.11 -11.19 -10.07
C PRO A 44 -3.68 -9.83 -9.55
N LEU A 45 -3.43 -9.73 -8.24
CA LEU A 45 -2.87 -8.53 -7.66
C LEU A 45 -1.38 -8.36 -7.97
N SER A 46 -0.95 -7.12 -8.17
CA SER A 46 0.47 -6.80 -8.21
C SER A 46 1.09 -6.90 -6.81
N PHE A 47 2.42 -7.01 -6.78
CA PHE A 47 3.17 -6.94 -5.52
C PHE A 47 2.95 -5.59 -4.81
N ILE A 48 2.76 -4.50 -5.57
CA ILE A 48 2.50 -3.17 -5.01
C ILE A 48 1.14 -3.11 -4.34
N ASP A 49 0.11 -3.71 -4.93
CA ASP A 49 -1.24 -3.77 -4.33
C ASP A 49 -1.19 -4.56 -3.02
N CYS A 50 -0.50 -5.70 -3.03
CA CYS A 50 -0.28 -6.51 -1.83
C CYS A 50 0.52 -5.76 -0.75
N SER A 51 1.47 -4.91 -1.16
CA SER A 51 2.23 -4.05 -0.23
C SER A 51 1.32 -2.99 0.42
N THR A 52 0.43 -2.40 -0.37
CA THR A 52 -0.54 -1.40 0.08
C THR A 52 -1.53 -2.03 1.05
N LEU A 53 -2.14 -3.17 0.70
CA LEU A 53 -3.04 -3.92 1.59
C LEU A 53 -2.38 -4.27 2.93
N THR A 54 -1.11 -4.68 2.91
CA THR A 54 -0.37 -5.00 4.14
C THR A 54 -0.25 -3.78 5.06
N LEU A 55 0.04 -2.60 4.51
CA LEU A 55 0.10 -1.36 5.29
C LEU A 55 -1.27 -0.88 5.77
N LEU A 56 -2.30 -0.99 4.95
CA LEU A 56 -3.67 -0.65 5.33
C LEU A 56 -4.13 -1.50 6.53
N GLU A 57 -3.87 -2.81 6.48
CA GLU A 57 -4.16 -3.74 7.58
C GLU A 57 -3.35 -3.41 8.85
N GLU A 58 -2.05 -3.16 8.75
CA GLU A 58 -1.21 -2.81 9.91
C GLU A 58 -1.63 -1.48 10.55
N LYS A 59 -2.06 -0.52 9.73
CA LYS A 59 -2.49 0.81 10.19
C LYS A 59 -3.98 0.92 10.49
N LYS A 60 -4.76 -0.13 10.24
CA LYS A 60 -6.23 -0.13 10.38
C LYS A 60 -6.89 1.00 9.59
N ILE A 61 -6.50 1.13 8.31
CA ILE A 61 -7.09 2.10 7.39
C ILE A 61 -8.21 1.40 6.62
N ASP A 62 -9.45 1.75 6.93
CA ASP A 62 -10.64 1.08 6.38
C ASP A 62 -11.12 1.67 5.03
N HIS A 63 -10.63 2.86 4.70
CA HIS A 63 -11.06 3.63 3.53
C HIS A 63 -9.87 4.04 2.65
N PRO A 64 -9.28 3.11 1.90
CA PRO A 64 -8.32 3.46 0.86
C PRO A 64 -9.04 4.12 -0.32
N GLN A 65 -8.32 4.99 -1.01
CA GLN A 65 -8.76 5.59 -2.26
C GLN A 65 -7.86 5.10 -3.38
N SER A 66 -8.44 4.49 -4.40
CA SER A 66 -7.75 4.13 -5.64
C SER A 66 -8.50 4.72 -6.85
N PHE A 67 -7.80 4.86 -7.96
CA PHE A 67 -8.41 5.13 -9.27
C PHE A 67 -8.43 3.87 -10.15
N ASP A 68 -7.95 2.76 -9.62
CA ASP A 68 -7.95 1.45 -10.25
C ASP A 68 -9.13 0.62 -9.71
N GLU A 69 -10.09 0.33 -10.58
CA GLU A 69 -11.29 -0.45 -10.25
C GLU A 69 -10.95 -1.82 -9.65
N GLU A 70 -9.81 -2.41 -10.03
CA GLU A 70 -9.37 -3.72 -9.56
C GLU A 70 -8.98 -3.68 -8.08
N PHE A 71 -8.44 -2.55 -7.61
CA PHE A 71 -8.02 -2.37 -6.22
C PHE A 71 -9.22 -2.16 -5.27
N ASP A 72 -10.21 -1.37 -5.69
CA ASP A 72 -11.40 -1.06 -4.88
C ASP A 72 -12.24 -2.31 -4.59
N VAL A 73 -12.37 -3.21 -5.57
CA VAL A 73 -13.07 -4.50 -5.40
C VAL A 73 -12.39 -5.38 -4.34
N LEU A 74 -11.07 -5.30 -4.20
CA LEU A 74 -10.32 -6.14 -3.28
C LEU A 74 -10.33 -5.63 -1.85
N VAL A 75 -10.31 -4.32 -1.65
CA VAL A 75 -10.51 -3.70 -0.33
C VAL A 75 -11.83 -4.19 0.27
N SER A 76 -12.90 -4.23 -0.53
CA SER A 76 -14.22 -4.71 -0.07
C SER A 76 -14.27 -6.19 0.36
N LYS A 77 -13.29 -7.01 -0.05
CA LYS A 77 -13.20 -8.45 0.28
C LYS A 77 -12.24 -8.76 1.43
N VAL A 78 -11.37 -7.81 1.77
CA VAL A 78 -10.35 -7.97 2.82
C VAL A 78 -10.78 -7.32 4.14
N SER A 79 -11.71 -6.35 4.09
CA SER A 79 -12.40 -5.74 5.25
C SER A 79 -13.38 -6.69 5.94
#